data_AF-A0A166UTT5-F1
#
_entry.id   AF-A0A166UTT5-F1
#
_cell.length_a   1.000
_cell.length_b   1.000
_cell.length_c   1.000
_cell.angle_alpha   90.00
_cell.angle_beta   90.00
_cell.angle_gamma   90.00
#
_symmetry.space_group_name_H-M   'P 1'
#
loop_
_entity.id
_entity.type
_entity.pdbx_description
1 polymer ?
#
loop_
_entity_poly.entity_id
_entity_poly.type
_entity_poly.pdbx_seq_one_letter_code
_entity_poly.pdbx_strand_id
1 'polypeptide(L)'
;MTIMILAFISLAALALAQNITVNETSPLIQYSGDVGDASICKYNANGTLVGGQPGCYNIPSECTANVAMGQSQNGTASFSFKGSAISINSALYTLSPLYTVTLDGTPYDADGWRSSGAFTCDTLFSQSGLDATVEHQITLSIKGNSPKNNQTSTDGITNFSLISFVYSTDASNSSSSSASGSSTASSTVPATSTPVSASRAMAEVQMPSLLIWGSLAWIYGAMYI
;
A
#
# COMPACT_ATOMS: atom_id res chain seq x y z
N MET A 1 19.03 38.02 51.57
CA MET A 1 18.59 38.18 50.17
C MET A 1 19.03 36.92 49.44
N THR A 2 18.16 35.92 49.41
CA THR A 2 18.51 34.55 49.00
C THR A 2 17.97 34.35 47.59
N ILE A 3 18.86 34.26 46.61
CA ILE A 3 18.52 34.10 45.19
C ILE A 3 18.18 32.62 44.97
N MET A 4 16.90 32.33 44.78
CA MET A 4 16.39 31.00 44.46
C MET A 4 16.42 30.85 42.93
N ILE A 5 17.43 30.14 42.43
CA ILE A 5 17.57 29.82 41.00
C ILE A 5 16.60 28.67 40.69
N LEU A 6 15.52 28.98 39.98
CA LEU A 6 14.61 27.99 39.40
C LEU A 6 15.24 27.44 38.11
N ALA A 7 15.81 26.23 38.18
CA ALA A 7 16.26 25.51 37.00
C ALA A 7 15.05 24.84 36.32
N PHE A 8 14.55 25.43 35.23
CA PHE A 8 13.62 24.75 34.33
C PHE A 8 14.40 23.71 33.51
N ILE A 9 14.28 22.44 33.88
CA ILE A 9 14.73 21.32 33.04
C ILE A 9 13.68 21.13 31.95
N SER A 10 13.91 21.71 30.76
CA SER A 10 13.12 21.40 29.57
C SER A 10 13.52 20.00 29.08
N LEU A 11 12.67 19.01 29.33
CA LEU A 11 12.79 17.67 28.79
C LEU A 11 12.45 17.73 27.29
N ALA A 12 13.46 17.90 26.44
CA ALA A 12 13.29 17.72 25.00
C ALA A 12 13.10 16.22 24.75
N ALA A 13 11.87 15.79 24.52
CA ALA A 13 11.59 14.44 24.06
C ALA A 13 12.17 14.29 22.65
N LEU A 14 13.29 13.57 22.52
CA LEU A 14 13.71 13.04 21.24
C LEU A 14 12.65 12.03 20.80
N ALA A 15 11.79 12.41 19.88
CA ALA A 15 11.07 11.42 19.11
C ALA A 15 12.11 10.58 18.34
N LEU A 16 11.86 9.29 18.17
CA LEU A 16 12.67 8.43 17.31
C LEU A 16 11.88 8.19 16.03
N ALA A 17 12.57 8.12 14.89
CA ALA A 17 11.94 7.70 13.65
C ALA A 17 11.39 6.28 13.83
N GLN A 18 10.17 6.04 13.37
CA GLN A 18 9.50 4.74 13.48
C GLN A 18 9.07 4.26 12.12
N ASN A 19 9.27 2.96 11.86
CA ASN A 19 8.75 2.30 10.68
C ASN A 19 7.35 1.77 10.97
N ILE A 20 6.40 2.14 10.13
CA ILE A 20 5.01 1.70 10.19
C ILE A 20 4.75 0.82 8.98
N THR A 21 4.32 -0.41 9.26
CA THR A 21 3.95 -1.40 8.24
C THR A 21 2.44 -1.37 8.01
N VAL A 22 2.05 -1.24 6.75
CA VAL A 22 0.67 -1.34 6.27
C VAL A 22 0.57 -2.56 5.37
N ASN A 23 0.05 -3.65 5.93
CA ASN A 23 -0.12 -4.93 5.24
C ASN A 23 -1.20 -4.83 4.16
N GLU A 24 -1.16 -5.75 3.20
CA GLU A 24 -2.06 -5.84 2.06
C GLU A 24 -3.55 -5.88 2.42
N THR A 25 -3.95 -6.47 3.55
CA THR A 25 -5.36 -6.47 3.99
C THR A 25 -5.83 -5.13 4.58
N SER A 26 -4.97 -4.11 4.66
CA SER A 26 -5.31 -2.83 5.27
C SER A 26 -6.37 -2.09 4.43
N PRO A 27 -7.45 -1.56 5.05
CA PRO A 27 -8.44 -0.76 4.35
C PRO A 27 -7.89 0.59 3.86
N LEU A 28 -6.65 0.95 4.27
CA LEU A 28 -5.96 2.16 3.78
C LEU A 28 -5.40 1.98 2.37
N ILE A 29 -5.28 0.74 1.90
CA ILE A 29 -4.81 0.45 0.55
C ILE A 29 -6.02 0.36 -0.38
N GLN A 30 -6.00 1.17 -1.43
CA GLN A 30 -7.02 1.16 -2.47
C GLN A 30 -6.56 0.27 -3.62
N TYR A 31 -7.29 -0.83 -3.83
CA TYR A 31 -7.03 -1.73 -4.94
C TYR A 31 -7.95 -1.44 -6.12
N SER A 32 -7.44 -1.67 -7.33
CA SER A 32 -8.25 -1.69 -8.55
C SER A 32 -7.70 -2.71 -9.55
N GLY A 33 -8.54 -3.11 -10.51
CA GLY A 33 -8.25 -4.23 -11.40
C GLY A 33 -8.50 -5.59 -10.75
N ASP A 34 -7.93 -6.66 -11.32
CA ASP A 34 -8.09 -8.02 -10.85
C ASP A 34 -7.07 -8.34 -9.75
N VAL A 35 -7.16 -7.64 -8.63
CA VAL A 35 -6.31 -7.84 -7.43
C VAL A 35 -7.17 -8.24 -6.25
N GLY A 36 -6.72 -9.24 -5.50
CA GLY A 36 -7.35 -9.63 -4.24
C GLY A 36 -6.46 -10.53 -3.41
N ASP A 37 -6.99 -10.98 -2.29
CA ASP A 37 -6.31 -11.92 -1.41
C ASP A 37 -6.04 -13.23 -2.15
N ALA A 38 -4.77 -13.63 -2.16
CA ALA A 38 -4.37 -14.85 -2.84
C ALA A 38 -4.45 -16.05 -1.91
N SER A 39 -4.88 -17.19 -2.45
CA SER A 39 -4.68 -18.46 -1.77
C SER A 39 -3.19 -18.83 -1.79
N ILE A 40 -2.54 -18.85 -0.63
CA ILE A 40 -1.15 -19.33 -0.49
C ILE A 40 -1.15 -20.83 -0.23
N CYS A 41 -0.30 -21.56 -0.95
CA CYS A 41 -0.07 -22.98 -0.70
C CYS A 41 0.66 -23.16 0.64
N LYS A 42 0.09 -23.95 1.55
CA LYS A 42 0.67 -24.25 2.85
C LYS A 42 1.48 -25.53 2.77
N TYR A 43 2.77 -25.43 3.03
CA TYR A 43 3.67 -26.58 3.15
C TYR A 43 4.00 -26.85 4.62
N ASN A 44 4.17 -28.11 4.99
CA ASN A 44 4.74 -28.47 6.29
C ASN A 44 6.27 -28.37 6.27
N ALA A 45 6.91 -28.53 7.42
CA ALA A 45 8.37 -28.50 7.57
C ALA A 45 9.12 -29.54 6.69
N ASN A 46 8.42 -30.57 6.19
CA ASN A 46 8.99 -31.59 5.31
C ASN A 46 8.77 -31.27 3.82
N GLY A 47 8.31 -30.06 3.48
CA GLY A 47 8.05 -29.63 2.11
C GLY A 47 6.84 -30.28 1.45
N THR A 48 5.96 -30.93 2.22
CA THR A 48 4.71 -31.53 1.70
C THR A 48 3.60 -30.49 1.73
N LEU A 49 2.82 -30.37 0.64
CA LEU A 49 1.62 -29.53 0.62
C LEU A 49 0.60 -30.08 1.63
N VAL A 50 0.31 -29.32 2.68
CA VAL A 50 -0.63 -29.68 3.76
C VAL A 50 -1.92 -28.86 3.74
N GLY A 51 -2.02 -27.88 2.84
CA GLY A 51 -3.25 -27.12 2.62
C GLY A 51 -3.11 -26.11 1.49
N GLY A 52 -4.23 -25.75 0.86
CA GLY A 52 -4.28 -24.82 -0.27
C GLY A 52 -5.39 -25.23 -1.24
N GLN A 53 -5.96 -24.28 -1.96
CA GLN A 53 -6.86 -24.58 -3.07
C GLN A 53 -6.04 -24.83 -4.34
N PRO A 54 -6.55 -25.62 -5.31
CA PRO A 54 -5.94 -25.68 -6.65
C PRO A 54 -5.71 -24.25 -7.19
N GLY A 55 -4.50 -24.00 -7.71
CA GLY A 55 -4.10 -22.66 -8.17
C GLY A 55 -3.55 -21.74 -7.08
N CYS A 56 -3.26 -22.25 -5.88
CA CYS A 56 -2.57 -21.47 -4.85
C CYS A 56 -1.13 -21.09 -5.27
N TYR A 57 -0.62 -19.99 -4.72
CA TYR A 57 0.75 -19.55 -4.93
C TYR A 57 1.70 -20.22 -3.93
N ASN A 58 2.80 -20.80 -4.41
CA ASN A 58 3.84 -21.38 -3.58
C ASN A 58 4.78 -20.29 -3.03
N ILE A 59 4.30 -19.55 -2.03
CA ILE A 59 5.06 -18.52 -1.32
C ILE A 59 5.59 -19.15 -0.02
N PRO A 60 6.89 -19.01 0.28
CA PRO A 60 7.47 -19.53 1.52
C PRO A 60 6.70 -19.04 2.76
N SER A 61 6.45 -19.92 3.72
CA SER A 61 5.64 -19.58 4.91
C SER A 61 6.27 -18.51 5.81
N GLU A 62 7.59 -18.39 5.76
CA GLU A 62 8.39 -17.40 6.49
C GLU A 62 8.34 -16.00 5.85
N CYS A 63 7.85 -15.90 4.62
CA CYS A 63 7.72 -14.62 3.93
C CYS A 63 6.62 -13.75 4.49
N THR A 64 5.41 -14.30 4.49
CA THR A 64 4.18 -13.58 4.79
C THR A 64 3.06 -14.58 5.02
N ALA A 65 2.13 -14.23 5.91
CA ALA A 65 0.91 -15.00 6.11
C ALA A 65 -0.08 -14.77 4.96
N ASN A 66 -0.01 -13.62 4.29
CA ASN A 66 -0.98 -13.13 3.31
C ASN A 66 -0.27 -12.34 2.20
N VAL A 67 -0.85 -12.31 1.01
CA VAL A 67 -0.37 -11.48 -0.10
C VAL A 67 -1.57 -11.10 -0.97
N ALA A 68 -1.58 -9.86 -1.46
CA ALA A 68 -2.49 -9.46 -2.51
C ALA A 68 -1.87 -9.85 -3.85
N MET A 69 -2.56 -10.68 -4.63
CA MET A 69 -2.11 -11.09 -5.96
C MET A 69 -3.16 -10.74 -7.01
N GLY A 70 -2.70 -10.51 -8.24
CA GLY A 70 -3.58 -10.35 -9.39
C GLY A 70 -3.05 -11.11 -10.59
N GLN A 71 -3.95 -11.74 -11.36
CA GLN A 71 -3.57 -12.58 -12.51
C GLN A 71 -3.64 -11.85 -13.85
N SER A 72 -3.97 -10.56 -13.83
CA SER A 72 -4.05 -9.73 -15.03
C SER A 72 -3.14 -8.50 -14.91
N GLN A 73 -2.86 -7.88 -16.06
CA GLN A 73 -1.96 -6.73 -16.16
C GLN A 73 -2.58 -5.41 -15.67
N ASN A 74 -3.84 -5.42 -15.22
CA ASN A 74 -4.53 -4.20 -14.77
C ASN A 74 -4.42 -3.95 -13.25
N GLY A 75 -3.76 -4.86 -12.52
CA GLY A 75 -3.71 -4.81 -11.07
C GLY A 75 -2.96 -3.59 -10.54
N THR A 76 -3.61 -2.86 -9.63
CA THR A 76 -3.08 -1.62 -9.05
C THR A 76 -3.37 -1.54 -7.55
N ALA A 77 -2.41 -1.00 -6.78
CA ALA A 77 -2.59 -0.66 -5.37
C ALA A 77 -2.09 0.77 -5.09
N SER A 78 -2.91 1.56 -4.42
CA SER A 78 -2.60 2.94 -4.05
C SER A 78 -2.70 3.14 -2.53
N PHE A 79 -1.78 3.94 -1.99
CA PHE A 79 -1.69 4.22 -0.56
C PHE A 79 -1.19 5.65 -0.33
N SER A 80 -1.73 6.33 0.68
CA SER A 80 -1.28 7.67 1.09
C SER A 80 -0.66 7.62 2.49
N PHE A 81 0.45 8.34 2.69
CA PHE A 81 1.18 8.34 3.96
C PHE A 81 1.84 9.69 4.24
N LYS A 82 2.18 9.93 5.52
CA LYS A 82 3.03 11.05 5.94
C LYS A 82 4.30 10.49 6.55
N GLY A 83 5.43 10.69 5.89
CA GLY A 83 6.69 10.09 6.30
C GLY A 83 7.86 10.47 5.41
N SER A 84 9.08 10.27 5.89
CA SER A 84 10.32 10.61 5.21
C SER A 84 10.88 9.49 4.32
N ALA A 85 10.31 8.29 4.41
CA ALA A 85 10.68 7.17 3.56
C ALA A 85 9.49 6.22 3.34
N ILE A 86 9.54 5.47 2.24
CA ILE A 86 8.58 4.44 1.87
C ILE A 86 9.30 3.27 1.21
N SER A 87 8.84 2.06 1.45
CA SER A 87 9.23 0.85 0.73
C SER A 87 8.02 -0.02 0.43
N ILE A 88 8.11 -0.78 -0.65
CA ILE A 88 7.11 -1.73 -1.11
C ILE A 88 7.73 -3.12 -1.02
N ASN A 89 7.14 -3.99 -0.20
CA ASN A 89 7.50 -5.40 -0.13
C ASN A 89 6.54 -6.22 -0.99
N SER A 90 7.07 -7.20 -1.72
CA SER A 90 6.30 -7.99 -2.69
C SER A 90 6.81 -9.44 -2.74
N ALA A 91 5.99 -10.36 -3.26
CA ALA A 91 6.40 -11.72 -3.56
C ALA A 91 6.92 -11.79 -5.01
N LEU A 92 8.24 -12.02 -5.14
CA LEU A 92 9.00 -11.85 -6.38
C LEU A 92 9.63 -13.18 -6.84
N TYR A 93 9.59 -13.47 -8.15
CA TYR A 93 10.11 -14.70 -8.75
C TYR A 93 10.53 -14.49 -10.23
N THR A 94 10.91 -15.57 -10.92
CA THR A 94 11.39 -15.54 -12.32
C THR A 94 10.41 -14.99 -13.36
N LEU A 95 9.10 -14.93 -13.07
CA LEU A 95 8.11 -14.35 -13.99
C LEU A 95 7.43 -13.10 -13.41
N SER A 96 7.95 -12.53 -12.32
CA SER A 96 7.44 -11.26 -11.81
C SER A 96 7.57 -10.15 -12.86
N PRO A 97 6.57 -9.27 -12.98
CA PRO A 97 6.54 -8.24 -14.00
C PRO A 97 7.54 -7.11 -13.73
N LEU A 98 7.70 -6.25 -14.74
CA LEU A 98 8.16 -4.88 -14.53
C LEU A 98 6.97 -4.08 -14.00
N TYR A 99 7.18 -3.35 -12.90
CA TYR A 99 6.19 -2.49 -12.29
C TYR A 99 6.45 -1.02 -12.62
N THR A 100 5.37 -0.23 -12.65
CA THR A 100 5.44 1.23 -12.52
C THR A 100 5.04 1.59 -11.11
N VAL A 101 5.96 2.22 -10.37
CA VAL A 101 5.69 2.85 -9.07
C VAL A 101 5.58 4.35 -9.28
N THR A 102 4.42 4.94 -9.03
CA THR A 102 4.22 6.39 -9.10
C THR A 102 4.21 6.95 -7.69
N LEU A 103 5.20 7.79 -7.35
CA LEU A 103 5.28 8.49 -6.07
C LEU A 103 5.12 9.99 -6.33
N ASP A 104 4.08 10.59 -5.75
CA ASP A 104 3.73 12.01 -5.91
C ASP A 104 3.66 12.47 -7.39
N GLY A 105 3.13 11.59 -8.25
CA GLY A 105 3.01 11.82 -9.68
C GLY A 105 4.27 11.54 -10.50
N THR A 106 5.40 11.22 -9.86
CA THR A 106 6.64 10.84 -10.55
C THR A 106 6.71 9.32 -10.72
N PRO A 107 6.82 8.80 -11.96
CA PRO A 107 6.91 7.36 -12.21
C PRO A 107 8.34 6.83 -12.09
N TYR A 108 8.45 5.62 -11.54
CA TYR A 108 9.67 4.85 -11.39
C TYR A 108 9.44 3.42 -11.90
N ASP A 109 10.39 2.88 -12.63
CA ASP A 109 10.37 1.48 -13.04
C ASP A 109 10.98 0.61 -11.93
N ALA A 110 10.24 -0.40 -11.48
CA ALA A 110 10.71 -1.37 -10.48
C ALA A 110 10.62 -2.79 -11.05
N ASP A 111 11.77 -3.42 -11.28
CA ASP A 111 11.85 -4.76 -11.86
C ASP A 111 11.66 -5.83 -10.77
N GLY A 112 10.51 -6.53 -10.84
CA GLY A 112 10.17 -7.59 -9.91
C GLY A 112 10.92 -8.90 -10.16
N TRP A 113 11.59 -9.05 -11.30
CA TRP A 113 12.25 -10.31 -11.66
C TRP A 113 13.29 -10.73 -10.62
N ARG A 114 13.29 -12.02 -10.28
CA ARG A 114 14.32 -12.68 -9.48
C ARG A 114 14.77 -13.95 -10.20
N SER A 115 16.06 -14.26 -10.15
CA SER A 115 16.60 -15.46 -10.81
C SER A 115 16.11 -16.78 -10.19
N SER A 116 15.59 -16.73 -8.96
CA SER A 116 15.00 -17.88 -8.27
C SER A 116 13.67 -18.31 -8.92
N GLY A 117 13.57 -19.60 -9.26
CA GLY A 117 12.31 -20.17 -9.77
C GLY A 117 11.18 -20.23 -8.72
N ALA A 118 11.50 -20.06 -7.44
CA ALA A 118 10.54 -19.95 -6.35
C ALA A 118 10.33 -18.48 -5.94
N PHE A 119 9.17 -18.17 -5.37
CA PHE A 119 8.89 -16.86 -4.78
C PHE A 119 9.88 -16.53 -3.66
N THR A 120 10.31 -15.28 -3.64
CA THR A 120 11.14 -14.63 -2.61
C THR A 120 10.44 -13.37 -2.19
N CYS A 121 10.53 -13.01 -0.91
CA CYS A 121 9.83 -11.84 -0.39
C CYS A 121 10.85 -10.79 -0.05
N ASP A 122 10.77 -9.68 -0.78
CA ASP A 122 11.86 -8.74 -0.89
C ASP A 122 11.30 -7.35 -1.18
N THR A 123 12.13 -6.35 -0.97
CA THR A 123 11.82 -4.97 -1.30
C THR A 123 11.82 -4.81 -2.83
N LEU A 124 10.66 -4.49 -3.39
CA LEU A 124 10.50 -4.18 -4.81
C LEU A 124 10.97 -2.76 -5.11
N PHE A 125 10.63 -1.82 -4.23
CA PHE A 125 10.92 -0.40 -4.39
C PHE A 125 11.15 0.24 -3.03
N SER A 126 12.03 1.24 -2.96
CA SER A 126 12.23 2.07 -1.78
C SER A 126 12.64 3.49 -2.15
N GLN A 127 12.11 4.47 -1.45
CA GLN A 127 12.49 5.87 -1.56
C GLN A 127 12.64 6.49 -0.17
N SER A 128 13.67 7.30 0.02
CA SER A 128 13.93 8.05 1.25
C SER A 128 14.12 9.54 0.98
N GLY A 129 14.19 10.36 2.03
CA GLY A 129 14.40 11.81 1.92
C GLY A 129 13.16 12.56 1.44
N LEU A 130 11.98 11.99 1.72
CA LEU A 130 10.69 12.63 1.47
C LEU A 130 10.39 13.66 2.56
N ASP A 131 9.54 14.65 2.26
CA ASP A 131 9.11 15.65 3.24
C ASP A 131 8.07 15.06 4.20
N ALA A 132 8.51 14.67 5.40
CA ALA A 132 7.65 14.05 6.40
C ALA A 132 6.45 14.91 6.86
N THR A 133 6.40 16.19 6.51
CA THR A 133 5.28 17.09 6.87
C THR A 133 4.13 17.06 5.86
N VAL A 134 4.38 16.57 4.65
CA VAL A 134 3.42 16.50 3.55
C VAL A 134 2.84 15.09 3.44
N GLU A 135 1.60 15.00 2.95
CA GLU A 135 1.02 13.71 2.59
C GLU A 135 1.49 13.31 1.19
N HIS A 136 2.13 12.14 1.12
CA HIS A 136 2.61 11.51 -0.09
C HIS A 136 1.57 10.50 -0.59
N GLN A 137 1.52 10.32 -1.91
CA GLN A 137 0.71 9.27 -2.55
C GLN A 137 1.61 8.36 -3.36
N ILE A 138 1.52 7.05 -3.10
CA ILE A 138 2.20 6.02 -3.85
C ILE A 138 1.19 5.12 -4.56
N THR A 139 1.47 4.77 -5.81
CA THR A 139 0.69 3.81 -6.60
C THR A 139 1.62 2.78 -7.23
N LEU A 140 1.32 1.50 -7.03
CA LEU A 140 1.99 0.36 -7.66
C LEU A 140 1.08 -0.20 -8.76
N SER A 141 1.60 -0.37 -9.97
CA SER A 141 0.88 -0.97 -11.11
C SER A 141 1.82 -1.83 -11.97
N ILE A 142 1.27 -2.73 -12.77
CA ILE A 142 2.05 -3.50 -13.74
C ILE A 142 2.36 -2.64 -14.96
N LYS A 143 3.64 -2.55 -15.33
CA LYS A 143 4.08 -1.92 -16.59
C LYS A 143 4.07 -2.90 -17.75
N GLY A 144 4.40 -4.17 -17.47
CA GLY A 144 4.47 -5.25 -18.45
C GLY A 144 5.51 -6.31 -18.04
N ASN A 145 6.07 -7.00 -19.02
CA ASN A 145 7.08 -8.03 -18.76
C ASN A 145 8.41 -7.42 -18.30
N SER A 146 9.08 -8.10 -17.37
CA SER A 146 10.47 -7.77 -17.03
C SER A 146 11.38 -7.92 -18.25
N PRO A 147 12.28 -6.95 -18.53
CA PRO A 147 13.29 -7.08 -19.57
C PRO A 147 14.26 -8.26 -19.35
N LYS A 148 14.37 -8.76 -18.11
CA LYS A 148 15.21 -9.90 -17.75
C LYS A 148 14.51 -11.25 -17.93
N ASN A 149 13.20 -11.23 -18.15
CA ASN A 149 12.46 -12.44 -18.44
C ASN A 149 12.69 -12.82 -19.91
N ASN A 150 13.62 -13.75 -20.16
CA ASN A 150 13.94 -14.26 -21.50
C ASN A 150 12.93 -15.30 -22.01
N GLN A 151 11.79 -15.47 -21.35
CA GLN A 151 10.74 -16.36 -21.85
C GLN A 151 9.89 -15.64 -22.89
N THR A 152 9.90 -16.15 -24.12
CA THR A 152 9.06 -15.72 -25.25
C THR A 152 7.58 -16.10 -25.08
N SER A 153 7.17 -16.61 -23.91
CA SER A 153 5.78 -17.00 -23.68
C SER A 153 4.90 -15.75 -23.54
N THR A 154 4.06 -15.54 -24.55
CA THR A 154 2.93 -14.60 -24.55
C THR A 154 1.86 -14.94 -23.52
N ASP A 155 1.96 -16.12 -22.88
CA ASP A 155 1.08 -16.56 -21.79
C ASP A 155 1.66 -16.25 -20.40
N GLY A 156 2.74 -15.46 -20.36
CA GLY A 156 3.45 -15.06 -19.14
C GLY A 156 2.50 -14.39 -18.16
N ILE A 157 2.03 -15.18 -17.18
CA ILE A 157 1.19 -14.72 -16.08
C ILE A 157 1.99 -13.66 -15.32
N THR A 158 1.73 -12.39 -15.66
CA THR A 158 2.29 -11.23 -15.00
C THR A 158 1.50 -11.04 -13.72
N ASN A 159 1.93 -11.76 -12.68
CA ASN A 159 1.24 -11.67 -11.41
C ASN A 159 1.56 -10.34 -10.74
N PHE A 160 0.54 -9.53 -10.49
CA PHE A 160 0.64 -8.45 -9.52
C PHE A 160 0.90 -9.08 -8.15
N SER A 161 1.77 -8.48 -7.35
CA SER A 161 1.99 -8.90 -5.97
C SER A 161 2.28 -7.72 -5.05
N LEU A 162 1.59 -7.66 -3.91
CA LEU A 162 1.86 -6.73 -2.82
C LEU A 162 1.75 -7.45 -1.48
N ILE A 163 2.80 -7.32 -0.66
CA ILE A 163 2.82 -7.77 0.74
C ILE A 163 2.56 -6.57 1.65
N SER A 164 3.34 -5.49 1.53
CA SER A 164 3.14 -4.36 2.42
C SER A 164 3.74 -3.07 1.87
N PHE A 165 3.14 -1.96 2.27
CA PHE A 165 3.83 -0.67 2.31
C PHE A 165 4.47 -0.49 3.67
N VAL A 166 5.74 -0.07 3.73
CA VAL A 166 6.41 0.28 4.99
C VAL A 166 6.94 1.70 4.86
N TYR A 167 6.44 2.61 5.69
CA TYR A 167 6.87 4.01 5.68
C TYR A 167 7.49 4.41 7.02
N SER A 168 8.41 5.37 6.98
CA SER A 168 9.08 5.89 8.17
C SER A 168 8.54 7.27 8.52
N THR A 169 8.16 7.49 9.77
CA THR A 169 7.82 8.84 10.27
C THR A 169 9.06 9.52 10.82
N ASP A 170 9.24 10.81 10.55
CA ASP A 170 10.27 11.57 11.24
C ASP A 170 9.90 11.82 12.70
N ALA A 171 10.93 11.79 13.53
CA ALA A 171 10.93 12.45 14.81
C ALA A 171 10.83 13.96 14.58
N SER A 172 9.64 14.52 14.77
CA SER A 172 9.29 15.93 14.56
C SER A 172 10.48 16.89 14.68
N ASN A 173 10.93 17.45 13.55
CA ASN A 173 11.85 18.57 13.52
C ASN A 173 11.11 19.75 14.17
N SER A 174 11.40 20.03 15.44
CA SER A 174 10.92 21.23 16.12
C SER A 174 11.42 22.42 15.31
N SER A 175 10.49 23.03 14.58
CA SER A 175 10.65 24.26 13.83
C SER A 175 11.53 25.25 14.61
N SER A 176 12.76 25.48 14.15
CA SER A 176 13.50 26.66 14.53
C SER A 176 12.83 27.86 13.88
N SER A 177 11.85 28.45 14.57
CA SER A 177 11.30 29.75 14.21
C SER A 177 12.40 30.80 14.43
N SER A 178 13.18 31.09 13.39
CA SER A 178 13.98 32.31 13.32
C SER A 178 13.02 33.49 13.10
N ALA A 179 12.56 34.05 14.21
CA ALA A 179 11.85 35.32 14.23
C ALA A 179 12.80 36.45 13.81
N SER A 180 12.81 36.81 12.52
CA SER A 180 13.32 38.09 12.06
C SER A 180 12.16 39.07 11.97
N GLY A 181 12.00 39.86 13.04
CA GLY A 181 11.07 40.97 13.09
C GLY A 181 11.47 42.06 12.10
N SER A 182 10.53 42.45 11.24
CA SER A 182 10.58 43.69 10.47
C SER A 182 9.17 44.25 10.41
N SER A 183 8.96 45.34 11.14
CA SER A 183 7.70 46.04 11.27
C SER A 183 7.55 47.04 10.11
N THR A 184 6.50 46.89 9.30
CA THR A 184 6.00 48.00 8.48
C THR A 184 4.48 48.04 8.57
N ALA A 185 3.99 49.13 9.14
CA ALA A 185 2.58 49.43 9.34
C ALA A 185 1.85 49.67 8.01
N SER A 186 0.58 49.27 7.94
CA SER A 186 -0.37 49.78 6.94
C SER A 186 -1.80 49.78 7.48
N SER A 187 -2.53 50.82 7.11
CA SER A 187 -3.72 51.37 7.75
C SER A 187 -5.03 50.61 7.54
N THR A 188 -5.91 50.79 8.54
CA THR A 188 -7.39 50.73 8.59
C THR A 188 -8.19 50.85 7.28
N VAL A 189 -9.24 50.03 7.12
CA VAL A 189 -10.70 50.41 7.00
C VAL A 189 -11.60 49.18 7.32
N PRO A 190 -12.81 49.31 7.94
CA PRO A 190 -13.71 48.19 8.28
C PRO A 190 -14.96 48.07 7.37
N ALA A 191 -15.46 46.83 7.16
CA ALA A 191 -16.86 46.48 6.82
C ALA A 191 -17.02 44.94 6.95
N THR A 192 -17.91 44.35 7.77
CA THR A 192 -19.39 44.30 7.85
C THR A 192 -20.01 43.09 7.13
N SER A 193 -20.81 42.32 7.90
CA SER A 193 -21.85 41.30 7.54
C SER A 193 -21.39 40.02 6.83
N THR A 194 -21.87 38.80 7.09
CA THR A 194 -22.98 38.20 7.86
C THR A 194 -22.76 36.67 7.88
N PRO A 195 -23.33 35.90 8.83
CA PRO A 195 -23.26 34.44 8.82
C PRO A 195 -24.36 33.84 7.94
N VAL A 196 -24.04 32.80 7.18
CA VAL A 196 -25.05 31.92 6.57
C VAL A 196 -24.76 30.48 6.97
N SER A 197 -25.55 29.99 7.92
CA SER A 197 -25.80 28.57 8.11
C SER A 197 -26.68 28.07 6.97
N ALA A 198 -26.35 26.91 6.41
CA ALA A 198 -27.32 26.03 5.77
C ALA A 198 -26.89 24.58 5.98
N SER A 199 -27.50 23.98 6.99
CA SER A 199 -27.74 22.55 7.12
C SER A 199 -28.36 21.96 5.85
N ARG A 200 -27.88 20.81 5.39
CA ARG A 200 -28.73 19.87 4.65
C ARG A 200 -28.41 18.44 5.03
N ALA A 201 -29.45 17.81 5.55
CA ALA A 201 -29.50 16.43 5.97
C ALA A 201 -30.02 15.55 4.82
N MET A 202 -29.65 14.27 4.90
CA MET A 202 -30.41 13.07 4.50
C MET A 202 -30.65 12.85 3.00
N ALA A 203 -29.98 11.82 2.47
CA ALA A 203 -30.58 10.91 1.51
C ALA A 203 -30.01 9.50 1.75
N GLU A 204 -30.73 8.74 2.57
CA GLU A 204 -30.67 7.30 2.70
C GLU A 204 -31.08 6.67 1.36
N VAL A 205 -30.15 6.01 0.67
CA VAL A 205 -30.47 5.22 -0.52
C VAL A 205 -30.52 3.76 -0.11
N GLN A 206 -31.77 3.34 0.11
CA GLN A 206 -32.28 2.01 0.28
C GLN A 206 -31.71 1.02 -0.76
N MET A 207 -31.07 -0.06 -0.27
CA MET A 207 -30.63 -1.18 -1.12
C MET A 207 -31.82 -2.08 -1.49
N PRO A 208 -31.97 -2.50 -2.76
CA PRO A 208 -32.85 -3.61 -3.11
C PRO A 208 -32.13 -4.96 -2.87
N SER A 209 -32.60 -5.66 -1.86
CA SER A 209 -32.37 -7.08 -1.61
C SER A 209 -32.93 -7.93 -2.76
N LEU A 210 -32.05 -8.61 -3.50
CA LEU A 210 -32.42 -9.67 -4.45
C LEU A 210 -32.02 -11.03 -3.87
N LEU A 211 -33.02 -11.66 -3.26
CA LEU A 211 -33.06 -13.10 -3.00
C LEU A 211 -33.13 -13.83 -4.35
N ILE A 212 -32.09 -14.56 -4.74
CA ILE A 212 -32.16 -15.56 -5.81
C ILE A 212 -32.23 -16.93 -5.15
N TRP A 213 -33.43 -17.50 -5.18
CA TRP A 213 -33.74 -18.90 -4.90
C TRP A 213 -33.57 -19.75 -6.17
N GLY A 214 -33.05 -20.97 -6.00
CA GLY A 214 -33.21 -22.10 -6.90
C GLY A 214 -32.32 -22.09 -8.15
N SER A 215 -31.76 -23.19 -8.64
CA SER A 215 -32.29 -24.56 -8.58
C SER A 215 -31.18 -25.58 -8.80
N LEU A 216 -31.28 -26.70 -8.08
CA LEU A 216 -30.63 -27.97 -8.40
C LEU A 216 -31.07 -28.43 -9.81
N ALA A 217 -30.10 -28.75 -10.67
CA ALA A 217 -30.33 -29.61 -11.82
C ALA A 217 -29.26 -30.71 -11.83
N TRP A 218 -29.66 -31.86 -11.32
CA TRP A 218 -29.02 -33.14 -11.62
C TRP A 218 -29.33 -33.49 -13.07
N ILE A 219 -28.30 -33.73 -13.89
CA ILE A 219 -28.48 -34.48 -15.14
C ILE A 219 -27.60 -35.72 -15.07
N TYR A 220 -28.28 -36.84 -14.86
CA TYR A 220 -27.84 -38.18 -15.25
C TYR A 220 -27.70 -38.21 -16.78
N GLY A 221 -26.57 -38.72 -17.26
CA GLY A 221 -26.35 -39.05 -18.67
C GLY A 221 -25.50 -40.31 -18.77
N ALA A 222 -26.16 -41.46 -18.75
CA ALA A 222 -25.58 -42.76 -18.99
C ALA A 222 -25.43 -43.02 -20.50
N MET A 223 -24.36 -43.74 -20.86
CA MET A 223 -24.34 -44.84 -21.83
C MET A 223 -24.65 -44.52 -23.31
N TYR A 224 -23.66 -44.69 -24.20
CA TYR A 224 -23.64 -45.76 -25.22
C TYR A 224 -22.40 -45.67 -26.14
N ILE A 225 -21.79 -46.86 -26.35
CA ILE A 225 -20.73 -47.27 -27.31
C ILE A 225 -19.28 -46.91 -26.93
#